data_AF-A0A9W4WM50-F1
#
_entry.id   AF-A0A9W4WM50-F1
#
_cell.length_a   1.000
_cell.length_b   1.000
_cell.length_c   1.000
_cell.angle_alpha   90.00
_cell.angle_beta   90.00
_cell.angle_gamma   90.00
#
_symmetry.space_group_name_H-M   'P 1'
#
loop_
_entity.id
_entity.type
_entity.pdbx_description
1 polymer ?
#
loop_
_entity_poly.entity_id
_entity_poly.type
_entity_poly.pdbx_seq_one_letter_code
_entity_poly.pdbx_strand_id
1 'polypeptide(L)'
;MAYTFANVKIEKAGLTVTTSDATSEHHPTNTIADTPDEDGKQFYYRPIKRREQKWVLYCTKLGAALARELKRANSDSEIPTEILTDLPKGYQLFEHVKNYINDPKKYRTDTYLFGLGSIKFRSPAEFEDHLLWLASDQSTQCICKYCSKDSTPRKKIQSTPQRSVQQTTPQSALTKKSLIVSPSNQVESKSKKSTSNNEQLPYDISYYIRSGEVAWFKTSTILPDNHLEELKKGNVDIGHWPGYVIERQKFSQAANDKVTRSQIGKISYRVQPFNVAGVLKALEDQVVPWLMLSSENFVKKIYKIKEDHESQGKYSPTLMRIISLFCSACDIARRISKTYALLDSYTYTFPPLFLQNIKDLEERRLLQEMEKCPHYKSIFFGSEILKEEDYVRMNDVVSKGNNIRVFKINTIYKNSENKLFFNGDIYLKASTKNGKISWSRLNEEDREYFIELKEISGRYYDTHPFIDKSMEVEEVISFNERKNLLEIQETNKTTKRSIASDDPLDTSTKKPKVRNENVSPQKKALQHSHPLDMNSKEVGIVKQKVDPLVISPTIPFLEESDDEISEVDGKLFEMLSNNS
;
A
#
# COMPACT_ATOMS: atom_id res chain seq x y z
N MET A 1 17.95 26.20 -29.83
CA MET A 1 19.39 26.45 -30.09
C MET A 1 20.10 25.11 -30.04
N ALA A 2 21.28 24.96 -30.65
CA ALA A 2 22.09 23.76 -30.45
C ALA A 2 23.05 23.99 -29.28
N TYR A 3 23.12 23.06 -28.33
CA TYR A 3 24.11 23.05 -27.26
C TYR A 3 25.30 22.18 -27.67
N THR A 4 26.51 22.71 -27.57
CA THR A 4 27.74 21.90 -27.63
C THR A 4 27.97 21.31 -26.25
N PHE A 5 27.68 20.02 -26.06
CA PHE A 5 27.86 19.35 -24.78
C PHE A 5 29.34 19.00 -24.54
N ALA A 6 29.95 19.64 -23.56
CA ALA A 6 31.37 19.46 -23.20
C ALA A 6 31.58 19.01 -21.75
N ASN A 7 30.59 19.23 -20.88
CA ASN A 7 30.68 19.05 -19.43
C ASN A 7 29.83 17.85 -18.93
N VAL A 8 29.77 16.77 -19.72
CA VAL A 8 29.05 15.54 -19.39
C VAL A 8 29.95 14.33 -19.57
N LYS A 9 29.94 13.42 -18.60
CA LYS A 9 30.42 12.05 -18.76
C LYS A 9 29.23 11.13 -18.98
N ILE A 10 29.30 10.33 -20.04
CA ILE A 10 28.41 9.19 -20.25
C ILE A 10 29.10 7.98 -19.64
N GLU A 11 28.49 7.39 -18.62
CA GLU A 11 28.99 6.24 -17.88
C GLU A 11 27.94 5.12 -17.96
N LYS A 12 28.32 3.85 -17.74
CA LYS A 12 27.33 2.75 -17.68
C LYS A 12 26.26 2.99 -16.58
N ALA A 13 26.63 3.76 -15.56
CA ALA A 13 25.77 4.23 -14.49
C ALA A 13 24.68 5.23 -14.95
N GLY A 14 24.93 6.01 -16.00
CA GLY A 14 24.10 7.15 -16.38
C GLY A 14 24.94 8.36 -16.78
N LEU A 15 24.38 9.54 -16.59
CA LEU A 15 24.96 10.82 -16.99
C LEU A 15 25.48 11.60 -15.78
N THR A 16 26.75 12.01 -15.83
CA THR A 16 27.39 12.80 -14.76
C THR A 16 27.79 14.17 -15.32
N VAL A 17 27.14 15.25 -14.87
CA VAL A 17 27.50 16.63 -15.25
C VAL A 17 28.69 17.10 -14.41
N THR A 18 29.79 17.49 -15.06
CA THR A 18 31.08 17.78 -14.38
C THR A 18 31.21 19.21 -13.89
N THR A 19 30.41 20.13 -14.41
CA THR A 19 30.44 21.56 -14.10
C THR A 19 29.26 21.97 -13.22
N SER A 20 29.47 22.91 -12.32
CA SER A 20 28.44 23.45 -11.44
C SER A 20 28.75 24.89 -11.05
N ASP A 21 27.69 25.69 -10.89
CA ASP A 21 27.70 27.06 -10.39
C ASP A 21 27.14 27.18 -8.95
N ALA A 22 26.82 26.05 -8.31
CA ALA A 22 26.26 26.02 -6.96
C ALA A 22 27.30 25.99 -5.83
N THR A 23 26.90 26.55 -4.69
CA THR A 23 27.61 26.40 -3.41
C THR A 23 26.63 25.98 -2.30
N SER A 24 27.13 25.25 -1.30
CA SER A 24 26.32 24.79 -0.16
C SER A 24 25.92 25.92 0.80
N GLU A 25 26.52 27.10 0.68
CA GLU A 25 26.14 28.30 1.44
C GLU A 25 24.74 28.82 1.05
N HIS A 26 24.25 28.44 -0.13
CA HIS A 26 22.91 28.74 -0.62
C HIS A 26 21.84 27.72 -0.17
N HIS A 27 22.19 26.75 0.67
CA HIS A 27 21.22 25.80 1.23
C HIS A 27 20.38 26.46 2.34
N PRO A 28 19.11 26.06 2.55
CA PRO A 28 18.29 26.60 3.62
C PRO A 28 18.88 26.25 4.99
N THR A 29 18.84 27.20 5.93
CA THR A 29 19.39 27.02 7.28
C THR A 29 18.38 26.47 8.28
N ASN A 30 17.08 26.69 8.08
CA ASN A 30 16.00 26.14 8.91
C ASN A 30 15.67 24.70 8.51
N THR A 31 16.60 23.77 8.75
CA THR A 31 16.49 22.35 8.35
C THR A 31 15.85 21.43 9.38
N ILE A 32 15.59 21.94 10.58
CA ILE A 32 15.06 21.20 11.74
C ILE A 32 13.62 21.66 12.02
N ALA A 33 12.79 20.75 12.54
CA ALA A 33 11.42 21.05 12.96
C ALA A 33 11.40 21.81 14.30
N ASP A 34 11.63 23.12 14.25
CA ASP A 34 11.61 24.03 15.40
C ASP A 34 10.23 24.11 16.10
N THR A 35 10.15 24.79 17.24
CA THR A 35 8.87 25.04 17.92
C THR A 35 7.89 25.80 17.02
N PRO A 36 6.59 25.42 16.99
CA PRO A 36 5.59 26.12 16.20
C PRO A 36 5.45 27.60 16.57
N ASP A 37 5.00 28.42 15.62
CA ASP A 37 4.62 29.82 15.89
C ASP A 37 3.28 29.93 16.64
N GLU A 38 2.90 31.15 17.03
CA GLU A 38 1.69 31.42 17.83
C GLU A 38 0.38 30.99 17.13
N ASP A 39 0.35 30.91 15.80
CA ASP A 39 -0.79 30.37 15.03
C ASP A 39 -0.73 28.83 14.89
N GLY A 40 0.31 28.18 15.42
CA GLY A 40 0.55 26.74 15.32
C GLY A 40 1.18 26.28 14.00
N LYS A 41 1.86 27.17 13.25
CA LYS A 41 2.57 26.82 12.02
C LYS A 41 4.01 26.40 12.32
N GLN A 42 4.51 25.39 11.62
CA GLN A 42 5.88 24.87 11.75
C GLN A 42 6.43 24.59 10.35
N PHE A 43 7.27 25.50 9.84
CA PHE A 43 7.77 25.50 8.46
C PHE A 43 9.29 25.33 8.40
N TYR A 44 9.76 24.22 7.82
CA TYR A 44 11.19 23.88 7.75
C TYR A 44 11.56 23.16 6.45
N TYR A 45 12.85 23.05 6.15
CA TYR A 45 13.39 22.44 4.94
C TYR A 45 14.15 21.14 5.24
N ARG A 46 13.49 19.98 5.14
CA ARG A 46 14.18 18.68 5.29
C ARG A 46 15.01 18.38 4.04
N PRO A 47 16.31 18.05 4.13
CA PRO A 47 17.07 17.57 2.97
C PRO A 47 16.54 16.20 2.51
N ILE A 48 16.38 16.05 1.20
CA ILE A 48 15.97 14.79 0.55
C ILE A 48 17.23 13.97 0.27
N LYS A 49 17.31 12.76 0.85
CA LYS A 49 18.45 11.84 0.72
C LYS A 49 18.40 11.10 -0.62
N ARG A 50 19.57 10.68 -1.15
CA ARG A 50 19.69 9.99 -2.45
C ARG A 50 18.87 8.70 -2.61
N ARG A 51 18.47 8.04 -1.50
CA ARG A 51 17.64 6.83 -1.51
C ARG A 51 16.13 7.11 -1.64
N GLU A 52 15.68 8.35 -1.51
CA GLU A 52 14.24 8.68 -1.50
C GLU A 52 13.66 8.73 -2.93
N GLN A 53 12.44 8.22 -3.12
CA GLN A 53 11.73 8.22 -4.42
C GLN A 53 11.69 9.62 -5.06
N LYS A 54 11.51 10.68 -4.25
CA LYS A 54 11.55 12.08 -4.71
C LYS A 54 12.89 12.47 -5.33
N TRP A 55 14.02 11.97 -4.82
CA TRP A 55 15.34 12.20 -5.42
C TRP A 55 15.49 11.44 -6.73
N VAL A 56 15.18 10.13 -6.71
CA VAL A 56 15.29 9.25 -7.89
C VAL A 56 14.47 9.82 -9.05
N LEU A 57 13.20 10.15 -8.83
CA LEU A 57 12.33 10.74 -9.85
C LEU A 57 12.85 12.08 -10.42
N TYR A 58 13.50 12.89 -9.59
CA TYR A 58 14.10 14.16 -10.01
C TYR A 58 15.30 13.91 -10.93
N CYS A 59 16.22 13.01 -10.54
CA CYS A 59 17.38 12.63 -11.34
C CYS A 59 17.03 11.87 -12.62
N THR A 60 15.95 11.08 -12.64
CA THR A 60 15.44 10.41 -13.85
C THR A 60 14.86 11.43 -14.84
N LYS A 61 14.01 12.37 -14.37
CA LYS A 61 13.44 13.40 -15.26
C LYS A 61 14.52 14.31 -15.87
N LEU A 62 15.53 14.68 -15.08
CA LEU A 62 16.70 15.43 -15.56
C LEU A 62 17.61 14.61 -16.49
N GLY A 63 17.82 13.32 -16.19
CA GLY A 63 18.65 12.42 -16.99
C GLY A 63 18.06 12.17 -18.37
N ALA A 64 16.76 11.91 -18.45
CA ALA A 64 16.04 11.74 -19.72
C ALA A 64 16.06 13.02 -20.57
N ALA A 65 15.93 14.20 -19.94
CA ALA A 65 16.06 15.47 -20.64
C ALA A 65 17.46 15.68 -21.24
N LEU A 66 18.52 15.44 -20.46
CA LEU A 66 19.90 15.56 -20.94
C LEU A 66 20.22 14.49 -22.01
N ALA A 67 19.76 13.25 -21.84
CA ALA A 67 19.94 12.17 -22.82
C ALA A 67 19.29 12.48 -24.16
N ARG A 68 18.07 13.03 -24.15
CA ARG A 68 17.31 13.47 -25.33
C ARG A 68 18.06 14.54 -26.12
N GLU A 69 18.63 15.53 -25.45
CA GLU A 69 19.38 16.60 -26.12
C GLU A 69 20.78 16.16 -26.57
N LEU A 70 21.46 15.28 -25.82
CA LEU A 70 22.70 14.63 -26.26
C LEU A 70 22.49 13.83 -27.56
N LYS A 71 21.45 12.99 -27.62
CA LYS A 71 21.06 12.23 -28.83
C LYS A 71 20.66 13.13 -30.01
N ARG A 72 20.14 14.33 -29.74
CA ARG A 72 19.86 15.35 -30.78
C ARG A 72 21.13 16.04 -31.28
N ALA A 73 22.12 16.26 -30.42
CA ALA A 73 23.40 16.88 -30.77
C ALA A 73 24.36 15.90 -31.48
N ASN A 74 24.29 14.61 -31.14
CA ASN A 74 25.07 13.54 -31.76
C ASN A 74 24.25 12.24 -31.77
N SER A 75 23.75 11.84 -32.95
CA SER A 75 22.91 10.65 -33.16
C SER A 75 23.55 9.34 -32.72
N ASP A 76 24.88 9.28 -32.77
CA ASP A 76 25.64 8.04 -32.63
C ASP A 76 26.07 7.82 -31.16
N SER A 77 25.58 8.66 -30.23
CA SER A 77 25.84 8.54 -28.80
C SER A 77 24.97 7.47 -28.15
N GLU A 78 25.52 6.27 -27.98
CA GLU A 78 24.92 5.26 -27.11
C GLU A 78 24.91 5.75 -25.65
N ILE A 79 23.73 5.89 -25.07
CA ILE A 79 23.52 6.27 -23.66
C ILE A 79 22.91 5.07 -22.95
N PRO A 80 23.68 4.30 -22.15
CA PRO A 80 23.20 3.05 -21.54
C PRO A 80 22.09 3.23 -20.51
N THR A 81 22.05 4.38 -19.83
CA THR A 81 21.06 4.68 -18.78
C THR A 81 20.73 6.18 -18.80
N GLU A 82 19.44 6.53 -18.90
CA GLU A 82 18.98 7.94 -19.02
C GLU A 82 18.67 8.58 -17.65
N ILE A 83 19.59 8.45 -16.69
CA ILE A 83 19.47 9.00 -15.33
C ILE A 83 20.67 9.90 -15.00
N LEU A 84 20.47 10.98 -14.25
CA LEU A 84 21.60 11.65 -13.58
C LEU A 84 22.14 10.76 -12.45
N THR A 85 23.43 10.46 -12.47
CA THR A 85 24.11 9.70 -11.40
C THR A 85 24.10 10.45 -10.07
N ASP A 86 24.24 11.77 -10.12
CA ASP A 86 24.18 12.71 -9.02
C ASP A 86 23.75 14.10 -9.54
N LEU A 87 23.35 15.00 -8.64
CA LEU A 87 23.10 16.40 -9.01
C LEU A 87 24.45 17.15 -9.18
N PRO A 88 24.52 18.21 -10.01
CA PRO A 88 25.75 18.96 -10.20
C PRO A 88 26.30 19.48 -8.85
N LYS A 89 27.62 19.38 -8.66
CA LYS A 89 28.26 19.55 -7.34
C LYS A 89 27.79 20.81 -6.60
N GLY A 90 27.26 20.64 -5.39
CA GLY A 90 26.78 21.75 -4.55
C GLY A 90 25.28 22.02 -4.65
N TYR A 91 24.60 21.47 -5.67
CA TYR A 91 23.14 21.41 -5.67
C TYR A 91 22.61 20.34 -4.70
N GLN A 92 21.48 20.60 -4.05
CA GLN A 92 20.84 19.67 -3.12
C GLN A 92 19.32 19.87 -3.11
N LEU A 93 18.59 18.76 -3.07
CA LEU A 93 17.13 18.75 -2.93
C LEU A 93 16.70 18.85 -1.47
N PHE A 94 15.67 19.66 -1.23
CA PHE A 94 14.99 19.80 0.06
C PHE A 94 13.47 19.75 -0.15
N GLU A 95 12.73 19.25 0.82
CA GLU A 95 11.30 19.48 0.92
C GLU A 95 10.99 20.55 1.97
N HIS A 96 10.21 21.55 1.58
CA HIS A 96 9.64 22.52 2.49
C HIS A 96 8.41 21.88 3.14
N VAL A 97 8.59 21.35 4.33
CA VAL A 97 7.50 20.84 5.16
C VAL A 97 6.73 22.03 5.71
N LYS A 98 5.41 22.07 5.45
CA LYS A 98 4.51 23.09 5.98
C LYS A 98 3.47 22.44 6.87
N ASN A 99 3.83 22.28 8.14
CA ASN A 99 2.95 21.72 9.16
C ASN A 99 2.08 22.83 9.78
N TYR A 100 0.81 22.53 10.01
CA TYR A 100 -0.18 23.41 10.65
C TYR A 100 -0.87 22.59 11.75
N ILE A 101 -0.41 22.72 12.99
CA ILE A 101 -0.88 21.85 14.09
C ILE A 101 -2.37 22.08 14.39
N ASN A 102 -2.83 23.32 14.24
CA ASN A 102 -4.22 23.72 14.42
C ASN A 102 -5.13 23.35 13.22
N ASP A 103 -4.57 22.91 12.09
CA ASP A 103 -5.33 22.43 10.92
C ASP A 103 -4.51 21.41 10.11
N PRO A 104 -4.42 20.14 10.56
CA PRO A 104 -3.59 19.12 9.91
C PRO A 104 -3.92 18.87 8.44
N LYS A 105 -5.12 19.24 7.96
CA LYS A 105 -5.52 19.11 6.55
C LYS A 105 -4.76 20.08 5.62
N LYS A 106 -4.06 21.07 6.17
CA LYS A 106 -3.17 21.98 5.44
C LYS A 106 -1.71 21.49 5.38
N TYR A 107 -1.39 20.33 5.97
CA TYR A 107 -0.07 19.72 5.85
C TYR A 107 0.28 19.50 4.38
N ARG A 108 1.47 19.95 3.97
CA ARG A 108 2.03 19.69 2.64
C ARG A 108 3.55 19.69 2.66
N THR A 109 4.14 19.03 1.67
CA THR A 109 5.57 19.10 1.38
C THR A 109 5.77 19.64 -0.04
N ASP A 110 6.40 20.81 -0.18
CA ASP A 110 6.75 21.36 -1.50
C ASP A 110 8.25 21.09 -1.76
N THR A 111 8.59 20.34 -2.81
CA THR A 111 9.99 20.03 -3.18
C THR A 111 10.69 21.22 -3.85
N TYR A 112 11.94 21.47 -3.48
CA TYR A 112 12.80 22.50 -4.07
C TYR A 112 14.24 22.03 -4.23
N LEU A 113 14.87 22.44 -5.33
CA LEU A 113 16.31 22.34 -5.54
C LEU A 113 16.99 23.66 -5.17
N PHE A 114 18.06 23.57 -4.37
CA PHE A 114 18.89 24.70 -3.92
C PHE A 114 20.33 24.54 -4.40
N GLY A 115 21.06 25.66 -4.47
CA GLY A 115 22.48 25.71 -4.80
C GLY A 115 22.92 27.05 -5.42
N LEU A 116 22.01 27.70 -6.17
CA LEU A 116 22.28 28.92 -6.93
C LEU A 116 21.71 30.18 -6.25
N GLY A 117 22.53 30.89 -5.47
CA GLY A 117 22.15 32.16 -4.85
C GLY A 117 20.92 32.03 -3.93
N SER A 118 19.90 32.83 -4.18
CA SER A 118 18.60 32.74 -3.49
C SER A 118 17.50 32.00 -4.29
N ILE A 119 17.86 31.37 -5.42
CA ILE A 119 16.93 30.71 -6.34
C ILE A 119 16.52 29.34 -5.78
N LYS A 120 15.26 28.96 -6.04
CA LYS A 120 14.64 27.71 -5.58
C LYS A 120 13.86 27.09 -6.74
N PHE A 121 14.50 26.20 -7.50
CA PHE A 121 13.84 25.52 -8.61
C PHE A 121 12.81 24.54 -8.04
N ARG A 122 11.56 24.60 -8.51
CA ARG A 122 10.41 23.88 -7.91
C ARG A 122 10.12 22.51 -8.50
N SER A 123 10.74 22.18 -9.62
CA SER A 123 10.56 20.92 -10.34
C SER A 123 11.77 20.70 -11.28
N PRO A 124 11.98 19.46 -11.78
CA PRO A 124 13.01 19.18 -12.77
C PRO A 124 12.93 20.12 -13.99
N ALA A 125 11.72 20.36 -14.51
CA ALA A 125 11.48 21.21 -15.66
C ALA A 125 11.82 22.70 -15.44
N GLU A 126 11.87 23.20 -14.19
CA GLU A 126 12.40 24.54 -13.93
C GLU A 126 13.93 24.61 -14.01
N PHE A 127 14.61 23.49 -13.77
CA PHE A 127 16.07 23.36 -13.76
C PHE A 127 16.62 22.82 -15.08
N GLU A 128 15.79 22.23 -15.94
CA GLU A 128 16.18 21.57 -17.20
C GLU A 128 17.05 22.46 -18.10
N ASP A 129 16.59 23.68 -18.42
CA ASP A 129 17.38 24.65 -19.20
C ASP A 129 18.75 24.98 -18.56
N HIS A 130 18.79 25.00 -17.22
CA HIS A 130 19.99 25.33 -16.46
C HIS A 130 20.98 24.16 -16.43
N LEU A 131 20.47 22.93 -16.30
CA LEU A 131 21.25 21.71 -16.41
C LEU A 131 21.85 21.55 -17.81
N LEU A 132 21.05 21.80 -18.86
CA LEU A 132 21.51 21.74 -20.24
C LEU A 132 22.61 22.78 -20.50
N TRP A 133 22.49 23.98 -19.93
CA TRP A 133 23.54 24.99 -19.96
C TRP A 133 24.80 24.57 -19.16
N LEU A 134 24.66 24.01 -17.95
CA LEU A 134 25.78 23.47 -17.17
C LEU A 134 26.51 22.31 -17.87
N ALA A 135 25.78 21.49 -18.61
CA ALA A 135 26.30 20.40 -19.44
C ALA A 135 26.97 20.88 -20.75
N SER A 136 26.60 22.06 -21.23
CA SER A 136 27.20 22.69 -22.41
C SER A 136 28.60 23.25 -22.13
N ASP A 137 29.29 23.69 -23.19
CA ASP A 137 30.52 24.50 -23.15
C ASP A 137 30.34 25.91 -22.54
N GLN A 138 29.11 26.29 -22.18
CA GLN A 138 28.73 27.60 -21.64
C GLN A 138 29.03 28.80 -22.57
N SER A 139 29.25 28.55 -23.86
CA SER A 139 29.44 29.59 -24.90
C SER A 139 28.19 30.46 -25.13
N THR A 140 27.01 29.95 -24.77
CA THR A 140 25.72 30.63 -24.84
C THR A 140 25.25 31.09 -23.46
N GLN A 141 24.39 32.11 -23.42
CA GLN A 141 23.77 32.56 -22.16
C GLN A 141 22.73 31.54 -21.69
N CYS A 142 22.69 31.25 -20.39
CA CYS A 142 21.69 30.36 -19.81
C CYS A 142 20.27 30.93 -20.01
N ILE A 143 19.44 30.22 -20.77
CA ILE A 143 18.06 30.64 -21.09
C ILE A 143 17.07 30.40 -19.95
N CYS A 144 17.47 29.69 -18.88
CA CYS A 144 16.58 29.33 -17.78
C CYS A 144 15.92 30.58 -17.17
N LYS A 145 14.68 30.43 -16.69
CA LYS A 145 13.83 31.53 -16.22
C LYS A 145 14.37 32.34 -15.03
N TYR A 146 15.48 31.91 -14.43
CA TYR A 146 16.15 32.56 -13.31
C TYR A 146 17.47 33.27 -13.72
N CYS A 147 18.07 32.90 -14.85
CA CYS A 147 19.26 33.55 -15.41
C CYS A 147 18.93 34.59 -16.49
N SER A 148 17.88 34.34 -17.28
CA SER A 148 17.32 35.29 -18.24
C SER A 148 16.85 36.57 -17.54
N LYS A 149 17.34 37.74 -17.99
CA LYS A 149 17.04 39.04 -17.34
C LYS A 149 15.58 39.48 -17.51
N ASP A 150 14.91 39.01 -18.56
CA ASP A 150 13.56 39.44 -18.94
C ASP A 150 12.44 38.63 -18.26
N SER A 151 12.74 37.50 -17.61
CA SER A 151 11.75 36.56 -17.08
C SER A 151 11.33 36.79 -15.61
N THR A 152 11.62 37.97 -15.03
CA THR A 152 11.20 38.31 -13.65
C THR A 152 9.94 39.18 -13.62
N PRO A 153 8.81 38.68 -13.07
CA PRO A 153 7.66 39.54 -12.77
C PRO A 153 8.05 40.49 -11.63
N ARG A 154 8.24 41.78 -11.93
CA ARG A 154 8.53 42.82 -10.93
C ARG A 154 7.38 42.93 -9.92
N LYS A 155 7.48 42.23 -8.79
CA LYS A 155 6.64 42.52 -7.62
C LYS A 155 6.90 43.95 -7.18
N LYS A 156 5.84 44.75 -7.12
CA LYS A 156 5.88 46.12 -6.56
C LYS A 156 6.33 46.02 -5.10
N ILE A 157 7.50 46.57 -4.79
CA ILE A 157 7.97 46.73 -3.42
C ILE A 157 7.19 47.90 -2.82
N GLN A 158 6.30 47.63 -1.86
CA GLN A 158 5.92 48.65 -0.88
C GLN A 158 6.95 48.61 0.24
N SER A 159 7.61 49.76 0.44
CA SER A 159 8.71 49.94 1.37
C SER A 159 8.25 50.49 2.71
N THR A 160 8.73 49.91 3.81
CA THR A 160 8.97 50.62 5.09
C THR A 160 10.10 49.91 5.86
N PRO A 161 10.87 50.60 6.73
CA PRO A 161 12.29 50.26 6.88
C PRO A 161 12.70 49.58 8.21
N GLN A 162 13.81 48.83 8.09
CA GLN A 162 14.90 48.62 9.06
C GLN A 162 14.67 48.90 10.56
N ARG A 163 15.04 47.92 11.38
CA ARG A 163 15.93 48.18 12.53
C ARG A 163 16.96 47.07 12.72
N SER A 164 18.20 47.47 12.99
CA SER A 164 19.35 46.61 13.26
C SER A 164 19.44 46.19 14.73
N VAL A 165 20.17 45.11 15.04
CA VAL A 165 21.33 45.16 15.96
C VAL A 165 22.21 43.90 15.85
N GLN A 166 23.49 44.17 15.59
CA GLN A 166 24.78 43.49 15.85
C GLN A 166 24.90 41.98 16.16
N GLN A 167 26.03 41.44 15.69
CA GLN A 167 26.58 40.11 16.00
C GLN A 167 27.42 40.13 17.30
N THR A 168 27.55 38.98 17.98
CA THR A 168 28.80 38.59 18.66
C THR A 168 29.00 37.07 18.65
N THR A 169 30.06 36.61 17.99
CA THR A 169 30.74 35.33 18.29
C THR A 169 32.19 35.66 18.71
N PRO A 170 32.85 34.82 19.54
CA PRO A 170 33.81 33.86 18.98
C PRO A 170 33.90 32.52 19.80
N GLN A 171 34.22 31.35 19.19
CA GLN A 171 35.52 30.62 19.22
C GLN A 171 36.01 30.10 20.61
N SER A 172 36.72 28.97 20.77
CA SER A 172 37.08 27.82 19.90
C SER A 172 37.77 26.68 20.71
N ALA A 173 38.51 25.77 20.04
CA ALA A 173 39.31 24.62 20.50
C ALA A 173 38.53 23.34 20.88
N LEU A 174 38.79 22.12 20.40
CA LEU A 174 39.94 21.37 19.83
C LEU A 174 40.87 20.67 20.83
N THR A 175 40.77 19.33 20.90
CA THR A 175 41.93 18.40 21.03
C THR A 175 41.55 16.99 20.50
N LYS A 176 42.51 16.06 20.36
CA LYS A 176 42.38 14.78 19.60
C LYS A 176 42.99 13.58 20.37
N LYS A 177 42.82 12.34 19.82
CA LYS A 177 43.50 11.04 20.17
C LYS A 177 42.84 10.27 21.36
N SER A 178 42.98 8.95 21.59
CA SER A 178 43.39 7.73 20.83
C SER A 178 43.46 6.52 21.84
N LEU A 179 43.21 5.22 21.59
CA LEU A 179 42.56 4.41 20.53
C LEU A 179 42.32 2.95 21.06
N ILE A 180 41.68 2.08 20.26
CA ILE A 180 41.85 0.60 20.19
C ILE A 180 41.26 -0.34 21.29
N VAL A 181 40.23 -1.11 20.85
CA VAL A 181 39.96 -2.56 21.03
C VAL A 181 39.52 -3.18 22.39
N SER A 182 38.58 -4.13 22.24
CA SER A 182 37.84 -5.04 23.15
C SER A 182 38.72 -6.19 23.72
N PRO A 183 38.21 -7.22 24.49
CA PRO A 183 36.80 -7.53 24.79
C PRO A 183 36.43 -8.04 26.20
N SER A 184 35.11 -8.23 26.37
CA SER A 184 34.43 -9.28 27.17
C SER A 184 33.75 -8.92 28.49
N ASN A 185 32.43 -9.17 28.49
CA ASN A 185 31.55 -9.66 29.57
C ASN A 185 31.26 -8.88 30.88
N GLN A 186 29.94 -8.66 31.02
CA GLN A 186 29.09 -8.79 32.23
C GLN A 186 28.88 -7.61 33.22
N VAL A 187 27.62 -7.15 33.20
CA VAL A 187 26.73 -6.85 34.35
C VAL A 187 26.73 -5.43 34.97
N GLU A 188 25.52 -5.03 35.38
CA GLU A 188 25.10 -3.89 36.24
C GLU A 188 25.31 -2.42 35.78
N SER A 189 24.31 -1.96 35.01
CA SER A 189 23.48 -0.78 35.35
C SER A 189 24.13 0.47 35.97
N LYS A 190 24.31 1.51 35.14
CA LYS A 190 24.00 2.90 35.52
C LYS A 190 23.58 3.71 34.29
N SER A 191 22.59 4.57 34.47
CA SER A 191 21.95 5.30 33.38
C SER A 191 22.79 6.48 32.88
N LYS A 192 22.96 6.56 31.56
CA LYS A 192 23.36 7.78 30.85
C LYS A 192 22.36 8.05 29.74
N LYS A 193 21.94 9.32 29.60
CA LYS A 193 20.99 9.74 28.57
C LYS A 193 21.67 9.67 27.20
N SER A 194 21.19 8.83 26.31
CA SER A 194 21.39 9.03 24.87
C SER A 194 20.54 10.20 24.39
N THR A 195 21.06 10.98 23.44
CA THR A 195 20.31 12.08 22.83
C THR A 195 19.28 11.50 21.86
N SER A 196 18.03 11.37 22.31
CA SER A 196 16.94 10.84 21.48
C SER A 196 16.54 11.84 20.38
N ASN A 197 16.95 11.57 19.14
CA ASN A 197 16.35 12.21 17.97
C ASN A 197 14.89 11.79 17.91
N ASN A 198 13.97 12.74 18.19
CA ASN A 198 12.53 12.51 18.01
C ASN A 198 12.19 12.60 16.52
N GLU A 199 12.50 11.55 15.76
CA GLU A 199 12.01 11.42 14.38
C GLU A 199 10.49 11.16 14.41
N GLN A 200 9.72 12.21 14.16
CA GLN A 200 8.30 12.11 13.91
C GLN A 200 8.09 11.41 12.55
N LEU A 201 7.14 10.46 12.48
CA LEU A 201 6.90 9.62 11.31
C LEU A 201 6.84 10.40 9.99
N PRO A 202 7.47 9.90 8.91
CA PRO A 202 7.09 10.25 7.55
C PRO A 202 5.59 9.94 7.34
N TYR A 203 4.85 10.89 6.77
CA TYR A 203 3.43 10.72 6.46
C TYR A 203 3.26 9.78 5.26
N ASP A 204 2.70 8.58 5.48
CA ASP A 204 1.33 8.23 5.06
C ASP A 204 0.98 6.78 5.47
N ILE A 205 0.70 6.55 6.77
CA ILE A 205 0.25 5.23 7.23
C ILE A 205 -1.19 5.02 6.79
N SER A 206 -1.35 4.36 5.64
CA SER A 206 -2.65 4.03 5.07
C SER A 206 -3.42 3.08 5.99
N TYR A 207 -4.29 3.64 6.83
CA TYR A 207 -5.14 2.93 7.78
C TYR A 207 -6.38 2.31 7.13
N TYR A 208 -6.60 2.56 5.84
CA TYR A 208 -7.72 2.03 5.07
C TYR A 208 -7.52 0.55 4.71
N ILE A 209 -8.64 -0.16 4.67
CA ILE A 209 -8.73 -1.51 4.12
C ILE A 209 -8.72 -1.40 2.58
N ARG A 210 -8.12 -2.39 1.91
CA ARG A 210 -7.74 -2.38 0.49
C ARG A 210 -8.62 -3.35 -0.33
N SER A 211 -8.75 -3.07 -1.62
CA SER A 211 -9.34 -3.99 -2.60
C SER A 211 -8.67 -5.37 -2.51
N GLY A 212 -9.45 -6.44 -2.31
CA GLY A 212 -8.98 -7.80 -2.12
C GLY A 212 -8.69 -8.23 -0.67
N GLU A 213 -8.72 -7.32 0.31
CA GLU A 213 -8.61 -7.69 1.73
C GLU A 213 -9.92 -8.27 2.28
N VAL A 214 -9.77 -9.22 3.22
CA VAL A 214 -10.86 -9.80 4.01
C VAL A 214 -11.06 -8.99 5.28
N ALA A 215 -12.30 -8.61 5.55
CA ALA A 215 -12.67 -7.71 6.63
C ALA A 215 -14.01 -8.12 7.28
N TRP A 216 -14.31 -7.49 8.41
CA TRP A 216 -15.60 -7.60 9.09
C TRP A 216 -16.47 -6.40 8.74
N PHE A 217 -17.70 -6.67 8.30
CA PHE A 217 -18.69 -5.66 7.96
C PHE A 217 -19.83 -5.66 8.99
N LYS A 218 -20.27 -4.49 9.44
CA LYS A 218 -21.34 -4.37 10.43
C LYS A 218 -22.64 -5.02 9.94
N THR A 219 -23.22 -5.96 10.69
CA THR A 219 -24.31 -6.83 10.20
C THR A 219 -25.57 -6.06 9.77
N SER A 220 -25.85 -4.89 10.35
CA SER A 220 -26.94 -3.99 9.93
C SER A 220 -26.77 -3.39 8.52
N THR A 221 -25.59 -3.52 7.91
CA THR A 221 -25.29 -3.14 6.52
C THR A 221 -25.42 -4.35 5.57
N ILE A 222 -25.56 -5.57 6.11
CA ILE A 222 -25.36 -6.85 5.40
C ILE A 222 -26.62 -7.70 5.35
N LEU A 223 -27.41 -7.72 6.43
CA LEU A 223 -28.64 -8.50 6.51
C LEU A 223 -29.87 -7.58 6.48
N PRO A 224 -30.96 -7.99 5.79
CA PRO A 224 -32.24 -7.27 5.81
C PRO A 224 -32.90 -7.29 7.20
N ASP A 225 -33.77 -6.32 7.48
CA ASP A 225 -34.38 -6.13 8.80
C ASP A 225 -35.10 -7.37 9.34
N ASN A 226 -35.77 -8.15 8.49
CA ASN A 226 -36.42 -9.40 8.89
C ASN A 226 -35.43 -10.44 9.48
N HIS A 227 -34.19 -10.49 8.97
CA HIS A 227 -33.12 -11.34 9.50
C HIS A 227 -32.52 -10.76 10.79
N LEU A 228 -32.42 -9.43 10.90
CA LEU A 228 -32.00 -8.75 12.13
C LEU A 228 -33.02 -8.99 13.27
N GLU A 229 -34.32 -9.01 12.96
CA GLU A 229 -35.37 -9.35 13.94
C GLU A 229 -35.37 -10.84 14.31
N GLU A 230 -35.08 -11.78 13.40
CA GLU A 230 -34.90 -13.19 13.78
C GLU A 230 -33.70 -13.39 14.72
N LEU A 231 -32.58 -12.69 14.50
CA LEU A 231 -31.42 -12.70 15.41
C LEU A 231 -31.81 -12.17 16.81
N LYS A 232 -32.54 -11.05 16.88
CA LYS A 232 -33.05 -10.49 18.15
C LYS A 232 -33.99 -11.46 18.88
N LYS A 233 -34.99 -12.05 18.19
CA LYS A 233 -35.90 -13.05 18.75
C LYS A 233 -35.17 -14.28 19.29
N GLY A 234 -34.10 -14.69 18.59
CA GLY A 234 -33.23 -15.78 19.02
C GLY A 234 -32.34 -15.48 20.22
N ASN A 235 -32.20 -14.19 20.59
CA ASN A 235 -31.15 -13.69 21.49
C ASN A 235 -29.73 -14.07 21.00
N VAL A 236 -29.50 -13.93 19.69
CA VAL A 236 -28.24 -14.29 19.01
C VAL A 236 -27.55 -13.02 18.50
N ASP A 237 -26.43 -12.66 19.13
CA ASP A 237 -25.66 -11.46 18.78
C ASP A 237 -24.60 -11.77 17.70
N ILE A 238 -24.87 -11.29 16.47
CA ILE A 238 -23.92 -11.29 15.35
C ILE A 238 -23.72 -9.82 14.93
N GLY A 239 -22.89 -9.08 15.64
CA GLY A 239 -22.64 -7.66 15.38
C GLY A 239 -21.93 -7.36 14.04
N HIS A 240 -21.10 -8.29 13.54
CA HIS A 240 -20.39 -8.19 12.26
C HIS A 240 -20.40 -9.50 11.47
N TRP A 241 -20.30 -9.39 10.15
CA TRP A 241 -20.30 -10.49 9.17
C TRP A 241 -19.04 -10.40 8.28
N PRO A 242 -18.34 -11.51 7.97
CA PRO A 242 -17.09 -11.44 7.22
C PRO A 242 -17.28 -11.48 5.69
N GLY A 243 -16.34 -10.88 4.97
CA GLY A 243 -16.29 -10.89 3.51
C GLY A 243 -15.05 -10.16 3.00
N TYR A 244 -15.06 -9.74 1.74
CA TYR A 244 -13.95 -8.99 1.14
C TYR A 244 -14.37 -7.66 0.53
N VAL A 245 -13.43 -6.71 0.47
CA VAL A 245 -13.58 -5.44 -0.23
C VAL A 245 -13.29 -5.64 -1.71
N ILE A 246 -14.20 -5.21 -2.58
CA ILE A 246 -13.99 -5.21 -4.04
C ILE A 246 -13.23 -3.95 -4.45
N GLU A 247 -13.70 -2.78 -4.00
CA GLU A 247 -13.10 -1.48 -4.32
C GLU A 247 -13.40 -0.43 -3.23
N ARG A 248 -12.60 0.64 -3.22
CA ARG A 248 -12.67 1.77 -2.28
C ARG A 248 -13.02 3.06 -3.04
N GLN A 249 -14.21 3.61 -2.79
CA GLN A 249 -14.72 4.83 -3.41
C GLN A 249 -14.59 6.03 -2.45
N LYS A 250 -13.90 7.10 -2.87
CA LYS A 250 -13.93 8.43 -2.22
C LYS A 250 -15.17 9.20 -2.68
N PHE A 251 -15.93 9.82 -1.78
CA PHE A 251 -17.12 10.59 -2.15
C PHE A 251 -16.75 12.01 -2.63
N SER A 252 -16.61 12.19 -3.95
CA SER A 252 -16.54 13.48 -4.63
C SER A 252 -17.95 14.03 -4.94
N GLN A 253 -18.07 15.34 -5.20
CA GLN A 253 -19.36 15.95 -5.53
C GLN A 253 -19.66 15.88 -7.03
N ALA A 254 -20.54 14.95 -7.42
CA ALA A 254 -21.16 14.92 -8.74
C ALA A 254 -22.68 14.73 -8.62
N ALA A 255 -23.44 15.75 -9.05
CA ALA A 255 -24.89 15.81 -9.32
C ALA A 255 -25.90 15.12 -8.36
N ASN A 256 -26.88 15.93 -7.94
CA ASN A 256 -28.27 15.51 -7.64
C ASN A 256 -28.51 14.38 -6.61
N ASP A 257 -28.22 14.64 -5.33
CA ASP A 257 -29.30 14.60 -4.32
C ASP A 257 -28.91 15.40 -3.05
N LYS A 258 -29.74 15.37 -1.99
CA LYS A 258 -29.60 16.05 -0.69
C LYS A 258 -28.46 15.51 0.19
N VAL A 259 -27.26 15.38 -0.36
CA VAL A 259 -26.05 15.00 0.38
C VAL A 259 -25.67 16.12 1.36
N THR A 260 -25.81 15.87 2.66
CA THR A 260 -25.38 16.81 3.70
C THR A 260 -23.87 17.03 3.68
N ARG A 261 -23.42 18.27 3.94
CA ARG A 261 -21.99 18.69 3.98
C ARG A 261 -21.06 17.79 4.82
N SER A 262 -21.60 16.97 5.72
CA SER A 262 -20.91 16.00 6.58
C SER A 262 -20.44 14.71 5.90
N GLN A 263 -20.78 14.47 4.63
CA GLN A 263 -20.39 13.26 3.89
C GLN A 263 -19.28 13.48 2.84
N ILE A 264 -18.95 14.73 2.52
CA ILE A 264 -17.91 15.09 1.53
C ILE A 264 -16.55 14.58 2.01
N GLY A 265 -15.86 13.81 1.16
CA GLY A 265 -14.54 13.24 1.48
C GLY A 265 -14.56 12.02 2.41
N LYS A 266 -15.73 11.47 2.78
CA LYS A 266 -15.78 10.13 3.40
C LYS A 266 -15.43 9.04 2.40
N ILE A 267 -14.81 7.98 2.88
CA ILE A 267 -14.61 6.75 2.11
C ILE A 267 -15.78 5.79 2.31
N SER A 268 -16.10 5.09 1.22
CA SER A 268 -17.07 4.00 1.20
C SER A 268 -16.50 2.84 0.38
N TYR A 269 -16.94 1.63 0.70
CA TYR A 269 -16.43 0.40 0.11
C TYR A 269 -17.55 -0.32 -0.63
N ARG A 270 -17.28 -0.84 -1.84
CA ARG A 270 -18.10 -1.93 -2.39
C ARG A 270 -17.56 -3.23 -1.82
N VAL A 271 -18.43 -4.02 -1.22
CA VAL A 271 -18.07 -5.21 -0.44
C VAL A 271 -18.88 -6.42 -0.85
N GLN A 272 -18.25 -7.59 -0.84
CA GLN A 272 -18.93 -8.87 -1.02
C GLN A 272 -18.84 -9.64 0.30
N PRO A 273 -19.93 -9.72 1.08
CA PRO A 273 -19.99 -10.61 2.23
C PRO A 273 -19.95 -12.07 1.77
N PHE A 274 -19.30 -12.96 2.53
CA PHE A 274 -19.34 -14.39 2.21
C PHE A 274 -20.73 -14.96 2.55
N ASN A 275 -21.25 -15.84 1.69
CA ASN A 275 -22.56 -16.48 1.80
C ASN A 275 -23.78 -15.54 1.81
N VAL A 276 -23.61 -14.29 1.37
CA VAL A 276 -24.70 -13.31 1.17
C VAL A 276 -24.72 -12.88 -0.30
N ALA A 277 -25.89 -12.88 -0.93
CA ALA A 277 -26.01 -12.59 -2.35
C ALA A 277 -25.91 -11.08 -2.63
N GLY A 278 -25.07 -10.72 -3.60
CA GLY A 278 -24.93 -9.35 -4.11
C GLY A 278 -23.80 -8.54 -3.46
N VAL A 279 -23.38 -7.50 -4.18
CA VAL A 279 -22.37 -6.54 -3.74
C VAL A 279 -23.06 -5.39 -3.01
N LEU A 280 -22.62 -5.10 -1.79
CA LEU A 280 -23.20 -4.09 -0.91
C LEU A 280 -22.27 -2.87 -0.77
N LYS A 281 -22.78 -1.77 -0.22
CA LYS A 281 -22.01 -0.54 0.04
C LYS A 281 -21.89 -0.32 1.55
N ALA A 282 -20.65 -0.32 2.05
CA ALA A 282 -20.34 -0.05 3.45
C ALA A 282 -19.64 1.31 3.61
N LEU A 283 -19.85 1.98 4.74
CA LEU A 283 -19.09 3.17 5.14
C LEU A 283 -17.86 2.79 5.95
N GLU A 284 -16.90 3.71 6.06
CA GLU A 284 -15.65 3.54 6.83
C GLU A 284 -15.88 3.11 8.29
N ASP A 285 -16.91 3.64 8.96
CA ASP A 285 -17.30 3.27 10.33
C ASP A 285 -18.06 1.93 10.44
N GLN A 286 -18.20 1.21 9.33
CA GLN A 286 -18.92 -0.07 9.23
C GLN A 286 -18.01 -1.22 8.80
N VAL A 287 -16.70 -0.97 8.60
CA VAL A 287 -15.71 -1.98 8.22
C VAL A 287 -14.54 -1.98 9.21
N VAL A 288 -14.13 -3.15 9.71
CA VAL A 288 -12.93 -3.29 10.56
C VAL A 288 -12.02 -4.45 10.08
N PRO A 289 -10.69 -4.37 10.28
CA PRO A 289 -9.76 -5.42 9.85
C PRO A 289 -10.07 -6.79 10.45
N TRP A 290 -9.85 -7.87 9.69
CA TRP A 290 -10.12 -9.25 10.11
C TRP A 290 -9.55 -9.58 11.51
N LEU A 291 -8.29 -9.22 11.75
CA LEU A 291 -7.58 -9.48 13.00
C LEU A 291 -8.23 -8.82 14.24
N MET A 292 -9.08 -7.80 14.07
CA MET A 292 -9.79 -7.19 15.20
C MET A 292 -10.70 -8.20 15.90
N LEU A 293 -11.56 -8.92 15.16
CA LEU A 293 -12.60 -9.79 15.73
C LEU A 293 -12.32 -11.30 15.58
N SER A 294 -11.35 -11.71 14.76
CA SER A 294 -11.12 -13.11 14.30
C SER A 294 -11.00 -14.23 15.35
N SER A 295 -10.74 -13.90 16.61
CA SER A 295 -10.50 -14.86 17.71
C SER A 295 -11.56 -14.81 18.82
N GLU A 296 -12.58 -13.96 18.69
CA GLU A 296 -13.41 -13.57 19.82
C GLU A 296 -14.36 -14.66 20.33
N ASN A 297 -14.72 -14.50 21.61
CA ASN A 297 -15.65 -15.40 22.29
C ASN A 297 -17.06 -15.37 21.69
N PHE A 298 -17.48 -14.34 20.95
CA PHE A 298 -18.79 -14.35 20.28
C PHE A 298 -18.83 -15.39 19.16
N VAL A 299 -17.82 -15.45 18.28
CA VAL A 299 -17.74 -16.42 17.19
C VAL A 299 -17.90 -17.84 17.74
N LYS A 300 -17.15 -18.19 18.79
CA LYS A 300 -17.23 -19.49 19.48
C LYS A 300 -18.61 -19.77 20.08
N LYS A 301 -19.32 -18.77 20.61
CA LYS A 301 -20.72 -18.92 21.05
C LYS A 301 -21.65 -19.25 19.87
N ILE A 302 -21.47 -18.64 18.70
CA ILE A 302 -22.32 -18.90 17.54
C ILE A 302 -22.15 -20.33 17.00
N TYR A 303 -20.91 -20.85 16.92
CA TYR A 303 -20.68 -22.27 16.60
C TYR A 303 -21.35 -23.19 17.62
N LYS A 304 -21.20 -22.92 18.93
CA LYS A 304 -21.90 -23.72 19.94
C LYS A 304 -23.43 -23.67 19.80
N ILE A 305 -24.01 -22.50 19.49
CA ILE A 305 -25.47 -22.39 19.25
C ILE A 305 -25.90 -23.27 18.06
N LYS A 306 -25.04 -23.43 17.05
CA LYS A 306 -25.27 -24.37 15.94
C LYS A 306 -25.26 -25.83 16.40
N GLU A 307 -24.21 -26.25 17.10
CA GLU A 307 -24.02 -27.61 17.64
C GLU A 307 -25.13 -28.02 18.63
N ASP A 308 -25.50 -27.11 19.54
CA ASP A 308 -26.60 -27.31 20.50
C ASP A 308 -27.96 -27.44 19.78
N HIS A 309 -28.18 -26.77 18.63
CA HIS A 309 -29.43 -26.89 17.87
C HIS A 309 -29.55 -28.21 17.13
N GLU A 310 -28.49 -28.65 16.46
CA GLU A 310 -28.45 -29.95 15.76
C GLU A 310 -28.78 -31.12 16.72
N SER A 311 -28.58 -30.90 18.03
CA SER A 311 -28.95 -31.82 19.11
C SER A 311 -30.33 -31.59 19.76
N GLN A 312 -30.94 -30.40 19.66
CA GLN A 312 -32.09 -30.00 20.51
C GLN A 312 -33.24 -29.23 19.80
N GLY A 313 -33.10 -28.81 18.54
CA GLY A 313 -34.19 -28.21 17.75
C GLY A 313 -34.74 -26.85 18.21
N LYS A 314 -34.07 -26.18 19.15
CA LYS A 314 -34.58 -25.03 19.94
C LYS A 314 -34.93 -23.72 19.18
N TYR A 315 -34.43 -23.54 17.96
CA TYR A 315 -34.45 -22.25 17.23
C TYR A 315 -35.19 -22.34 15.89
N SER A 316 -35.65 -21.20 15.37
CA SER A 316 -36.39 -21.13 14.09
C SER A 316 -35.52 -21.60 12.91
N PRO A 317 -36.09 -22.24 11.87
CA PRO A 317 -35.33 -22.64 10.69
C PRO A 317 -34.64 -21.46 9.98
N THR A 318 -35.24 -20.27 10.01
CA THR A 318 -34.67 -19.04 9.45
C THR A 318 -33.45 -18.58 10.23
N LEU A 319 -33.54 -18.52 11.57
CA LEU A 319 -32.41 -18.18 12.45
C LEU A 319 -31.25 -19.17 12.28
N MET A 320 -31.55 -20.46 12.20
CA MET A 320 -30.54 -21.50 11.98
C MET A 320 -29.89 -21.44 10.60
N ARG A 321 -30.63 -21.02 9.56
CA ARG A 321 -30.06 -20.73 8.26
C ARG A 321 -29.08 -19.55 8.33
N ILE A 322 -29.44 -18.46 9.02
CA ILE A 322 -28.56 -17.30 9.22
C ILE A 322 -27.27 -17.73 9.96
N ILE A 323 -27.41 -18.49 11.04
CA ILE A 323 -26.28 -19.01 11.83
C ILE A 323 -25.35 -19.91 11.00
N SER A 324 -25.89 -20.84 10.20
CA SER A 324 -25.03 -21.72 9.38
C SER A 324 -24.29 -20.96 8.29
N LEU A 325 -24.95 -20.00 7.61
CA LEU A 325 -24.30 -19.15 6.61
C LEU A 325 -23.19 -18.29 7.24
N PHE A 326 -23.39 -17.78 8.47
CA PHE A 326 -22.39 -17.03 9.23
C PHE A 326 -21.18 -17.90 9.62
N CYS A 327 -21.40 -19.10 10.17
CA CYS A 327 -20.31 -20.03 10.49
C CYS A 327 -19.48 -20.34 9.23
N SER A 328 -20.13 -20.70 8.14
CA SER A 328 -19.45 -20.98 6.86
C SER A 328 -18.72 -19.74 6.29
N ALA A 329 -19.29 -18.54 6.45
CA ALA A 329 -18.63 -17.29 6.08
C ALA A 329 -17.35 -17.06 6.92
N CYS A 330 -17.37 -17.41 8.20
CA CYS A 330 -16.19 -17.41 9.06
C CYS A 330 -15.19 -18.51 8.69
N ASP A 331 -15.63 -19.68 8.25
CA ASP A 331 -14.76 -20.78 7.80
C ASP A 331 -14.01 -20.43 6.50
N ILE A 332 -14.71 -19.79 5.54
CA ILE A 332 -14.11 -19.24 4.31
C ILE A 332 -13.06 -18.19 4.66
N ALA A 333 -13.42 -17.19 5.47
CA ALA A 333 -12.50 -16.13 5.89
C ALA A 333 -11.29 -16.67 6.68
N ARG A 334 -11.49 -17.66 7.56
CA ARG A 334 -10.40 -18.31 8.31
C ARG A 334 -9.47 -19.09 7.38
N ARG A 335 -10.00 -19.84 6.41
CA ARG A 335 -9.19 -20.52 5.38
C ARG A 335 -8.34 -19.52 4.60
N ILE A 336 -8.95 -18.43 4.12
CA ILE A 336 -8.22 -17.37 3.40
C ILE A 336 -7.11 -16.78 4.29
N SER A 337 -7.39 -16.55 5.59
CA SER A 337 -6.40 -15.99 6.53
C SER A 337 -5.15 -16.86 6.79
N LYS A 338 -5.20 -18.15 6.42
CA LYS A 338 -4.05 -19.08 6.49
C LYS A 338 -3.17 -19.10 5.22
N THR A 339 -3.54 -18.35 4.19
CA THR A 339 -2.88 -18.40 2.87
C THR A 339 -2.08 -17.13 2.56
N TYR A 340 -1.00 -17.25 1.78
CA TYR A 340 -0.37 -16.10 1.12
C TYR A 340 -0.16 -16.30 -0.38
N ALA A 341 -0.20 -15.19 -1.12
CA ALA A 341 0.05 -15.17 -2.56
C ALA A 341 0.86 -13.92 -2.93
N LEU A 342 1.90 -14.10 -3.73
CA LEU A 342 2.79 -13.02 -4.20
C LEU A 342 2.25 -12.38 -5.47
N LEU A 343 2.45 -11.07 -5.61
CA LEU A 343 1.92 -10.25 -6.68
C LEU A 343 3.03 -9.37 -7.28
N ASP A 344 2.76 -8.79 -8.45
CA ASP A 344 3.52 -7.64 -8.99
C ASP A 344 5.04 -7.87 -9.04
N SER A 345 5.45 -9.01 -9.61
CA SER A 345 6.84 -9.45 -9.63
C SER A 345 7.69 -8.57 -10.55
N TYR A 346 8.83 -8.08 -10.07
CA TYR A 346 9.72 -7.20 -10.82
C TYR A 346 11.21 -7.50 -10.58
N THR A 347 12.06 -7.01 -11.50
CA THR A 347 13.51 -7.02 -11.35
C THR A 347 13.94 -5.78 -10.57
N TYR A 348 14.47 -5.97 -9.37
CA TYR A 348 15.06 -4.89 -8.59
C TYR A 348 16.47 -4.57 -9.10
N THR A 349 16.85 -3.29 -9.10
CA THR A 349 18.20 -2.83 -9.43
C THR A 349 18.60 -1.74 -8.43
N PHE A 350 19.85 -1.80 -7.93
CA PHE A 350 20.34 -0.76 -7.04
C PHE A 350 20.70 0.51 -7.81
N PRO A 351 20.52 1.70 -7.21
CA PRO A 351 21.07 2.93 -7.76
C PRO A 351 22.58 2.80 -8.02
N PRO A 352 23.12 3.37 -9.11
CA PRO A 352 24.55 3.33 -9.36
C PRO A 352 25.37 3.84 -8.17
N LEU A 353 26.53 3.23 -7.94
CA LEU A 353 27.41 3.50 -6.80
C LEU A 353 26.84 3.17 -5.39
N PHE A 354 25.58 2.77 -5.24
CA PHE A 354 24.97 2.42 -3.93
C PHE A 354 25.83 1.43 -3.14
N LEU A 355 26.10 0.28 -3.75
CA LEU A 355 26.92 -0.81 -3.16
C LEU A 355 28.38 -0.40 -2.88
N GLN A 356 28.92 0.62 -3.56
CA GLN A 356 30.29 1.06 -3.35
C GLN A 356 30.45 1.84 -2.04
N ASN A 357 29.39 2.53 -1.59
CA ASN A 357 29.39 3.34 -0.37
C ASN A 357 29.19 2.52 0.91
N ILE A 358 28.67 1.28 0.80
CA ILE A 358 28.44 0.38 1.94
C ILE A 358 29.78 -0.17 2.43
N LYS A 359 30.15 0.16 3.68
CA LYS A 359 31.46 -0.19 4.27
C LYS A 359 31.54 -1.64 4.72
N ASP A 360 30.40 -2.20 5.12
CA ASP A 360 30.27 -3.59 5.58
C ASP A 360 30.26 -4.54 4.37
N LEU A 361 31.16 -5.54 4.39
CA LEU A 361 31.36 -6.47 3.27
C LEU A 361 30.23 -7.49 3.15
N GLU A 362 29.66 -7.95 4.27
CA GLU A 362 28.59 -8.93 4.27
C GLU A 362 27.25 -8.28 3.93
N GLU A 363 27.00 -7.05 4.38
CA GLU A 363 25.85 -6.26 3.93
C GLU A 363 25.92 -5.98 2.42
N ARG A 364 27.06 -5.51 1.92
CA ARG A 364 27.30 -5.29 0.48
C ARG A 364 27.06 -6.57 -0.32
N ARG A 365 27.52 -7.72 0.18
CA ARG A 365 27.34 -9.03 -0.44
C ARG A 365 25.87 -9.46 -0.45
N LEU A 366 25.18 -9.38 0.69
CA LEU A 366 23.77 -9.74 0.82
C LEU A 366 22.91 -8.95 -0.17
N LEU A 367 23.19 -7.67 -0.35
CA LEU A 367 22.52 -6.81 -1.32
C LEU A 367 22.87 -7.20 -2.78
N GLN A 368 24.11 -7.58 -3.07
CA GLN A 368 24.51 -8.14 -4.39
C GLN A 368 23.92 -9.53 -4.69
N GLU A 369 23.49 -10.28 -3.67
CA GLU A 369 22.74 -11.53 -3.83
C GLU A 369 21.24 -11.23 -3.97
N MET A 370 20.72 -10.23 -3.24
CA MET A 370 19.35 -9.71 -3.35
C MET A 370 19.04 -9.16 -4.75
N GLU A 371 19.94 -8.40 -5.40
CA GLU A 371 19.73 -7.85 -6.75
C GLU A 371 19.45 -8.92 -7.83
N LYS A 372 19.84 -10.18 -7.58
CA LYS A 372 19.61 -11.33 -8.48
C LYS A 372 18.30 -12.06 -8.19
N CYS A 373 17.59 -11.67 -7.14
CA CYS A 373 16.40 -12.34 -6.63
C CYS A 373 15.10 -11.69 -7.17
N PRO A 374 14.04 -12.46 -7.45
CA PRO A 374 12.75 -11.90 -7.82
C PRO A 374 12.16 -11.09 -6.66
N HIS A 375 11.78 -9.85 -6.96
CA HIS A 375 11.11 -8.93 -6.04
C HIS A 375 9.61 -8.81 -6.37
N TYR A 376 8.82 -8.29 -5.43
CA TYR A 376 7.35 -8.24 -5.50
C TYR A 376 6.85 -6.91 -4.92
N LYS A 377 6.00 -6.15 -5.64
CA LYS A 377 5.44 -4.91 -5.08
C LYS A 377 4.40 -5.16 -4.00
N SER A 378 3.74 -6.32 -4.00
CA SER A 378 2.75 -6.66 -2.98
C SER A 378 2.58 -8.17 -2.72
N ILE A 379 1.93 -8.48 -1.60
CA ILE A 379 1.64 -9.83 -1.12
C ILE A 379 0.26 -9.84 -0.45
N PHE A 380 -0.63 -10.75 -0.87
CA PHE A 380 -1.75 -11.17 -0.04
C PHE A 380 -1.19 -11.93 1.17
N PHE A 381 -1.34 -11.37 2.37
CA PHE A 381 -0.84 -11.95 3.62
C PHE A 381 -2.03 -12.33 4.51
N GLY A 382 -2.47 -13.58 4.44
CA GLY A 382 -3.66 -14.05 5.14
C GLY A 382 -4.89 -13.27 4.70
N SER A 383 -5.44 -12.44 5.59
CA SER A 383 -6.60 -11.58 5.29
C SER A 383 -6.23 -10.21 4.71
N GLU A 384 -4.96 -9.81 4.80
CA GLU A 384 -4.46 -8.47 4.49
C GLU A 384 -3.67 -8.45 3.17
N ILE A 385 -3.31 -7.26 2.69
CA ILE A 385 -2.35 -7.05 1.59
C ILE A 385 -1.23 -6.18 2.12
N LEU A 386 0.02 -6.68 2.09
CA LEU A 386 1.21 -5.87 2.36
C LEU A 386 1.77 -5.37 1.02
N LYS A 387 2.25 -4.13 0.98
CA LYS A 387 2.96 -3.51 -0.14
C LYS A 387 4.37 -3.07 0.31
N GLU A 388 5.20 -2.65 -0.64
CA GLU A 388 6.36 -1.80 -0.32
C GLU A 388 5.90 -0.47 0.34
N GLU A 389 6.78 0.16 1.10
CA GLU A 389 6.52 1.31 1.98
C GLU A 389 5.57 1.08 3.18
N ASP A 390 4.92 -0.07 3.30
CA ASP A 390 4.00 -0.36 4.41
C ASP A 390 4.67 -0.52 5.78
N TYR A 391 3.93 -0.13 6.82
CA TYR A 391 4.26 -0.44 8.20
C TYR A 391 3.51 -1.70 8.66
N VAL A 392 4.25 -2.70 9.15
CA VAL A 392 3.71 -3.96 9.69
C VAL A 392 4.11 -4.16 11.16
N ARG A 393 3.26 -4.80 11.95
CA ARG A 393 3.54 -5.16 13.35
C ARG A 393 4.47 -6.37 13.40
N MET A 394 5.43 -6.37 14.31
CA MET A 394 6.38 -7.49 14.47
C MET A 394 5.88 -8.50 15.53
N ASN A 395 6.06 -9.80 15.25
CA ASN A 395 5.64 -10.95 16.07
C ASN A 395 6.56 -11.18 17.30
N ASP A 396 7.03 -10.08 17.89
CA ASP A 396 8.12 -10.02 18.85
C ASP A 396 7.63 -10.02 20.31
N VAL A 397 8.28 -10.84 21.15
CA VAL A 397 7.95 -11.04 22.57
C VAL A 397 8.04 -9.76 23.41
N VAL A 398 8.82 -8.76 22.97
CA VAL A 398 9.02 -7.48 23.69
C VAL A 398 7.90 -6.46 23.43
N SER A 399 7.05 -6.67 22.43
CA SER A 399 5.95 -5.75 22.04
C SER A 399 4.73 -5.80 22.97
N LYS A 400 4.95 -5.80 24.30
CA LYS A 400 3.92 -5.88 25.34
C LYS A 400 3.62 -4.50 25.94
N GLY A 401 2.39 -4.02 25.73
CA GLY A 401 1.88 -2.77 26.30
C GLY A 401 2.16 -1.55 25.42
N ASN A 402 2.51 -0.42 26.03
CA ASN A 402 2.61 0.89 25.36
C ASN A 402 3.77 1.04 24.35
N ASN A 403 4.57 -0.01 24.15
CA ASN A 403 5.73 -0.03 23.26
C ASN A 403 5.50 -1.03 22.14
N ILE A 404 5.22 -0.54 20.93
CA ILE A 404 4.92 -1.37 19.75
C ILE A 404 6.10 -1.28 18.79
N ARG A 405 6.68 -2.41 18.39
CA ARG A 405 7.61 -2.44 17.26
C ARG A 405 6.85 -2.63 15.95
N VAL A 406 7.16 -1.77 14.99
CA VAL A 406 6.74 -1.91 13.60
C VAL A 406 7.97 -2.00 12.70
N PHE A 407 7.82 -2.70 11.58
CA PHE A 407 8.79 -2.75 10.50
C PHE A 407 8.18 -2.00 9.32
N LYS A 408 8.89 -1.01 8.76
CA LYS A 408 8.57 -0.41 7.47
C LYS A 408 9.24 -1.25 6.39
N ILE A 409 8.44 -1.84 5.50
CA ILE A 409 8.90 -2.57 4.34
C ILE A 409 9.50 -1.56 3.35
N ASN A 410 10.73 -1.78 2.90
CA ASN A 410 11.31 -1.10 1.74
C ASN A 410 11.21 -1.99 0.50
N THR A 411 11.53 -3.29 0.62
CA THR A 411 11.37 -4.27 -0.47
C THR A 411 10.87 -5.64 0.02
N ILE A 412 10.25 -6.39 -0.89
CA ILE A 412 9.80 -7.77 -0.66
C ILE A 412 10.45 -8.66 -1.73
N TYR A 413 11.18 -9.72 -1.35
CA TYR A 413 11.88 -10.58 -2.29
C TYR A 413 11.96 -12.04 -1.85
N LYS A 414 12.16 -12.96 -2.81
CA LYS A 414 12.46 -14.37 -2.53
C LYS A 414 13.94 -14.67 -2.74
N ASN A 415 14.63 -15.18 -1.72
CA ASN A 415 16.04 -15.53 -1.83
C ASN A 415 16.27 -16.75 -2.76
N SER A 416 17.54 -17.11 -2.96
CA SER A 416 17.98 -18.30 -3.71
C SER A 416 17.43 -19.64 -3.17
N GLU A 417 17.00 -19.69 -1.91
CA GLU A 417 16.34 -20.84 -1.28
C GLU A 417 14.80 -20.79 -1.41
N ASN A 418 14.25 -19.88 -2.21
CA ASN A 418 12.81 -19.63 -2.41
C ASN A 418 12.06 -19.18 -1.12
N LYS A 419 12.78 -18.79 -0.06
CA LYS A 419 12.23 -18.21 1.17
C LYS A 419 11.92 -16.73 0.97
N LEU A 420 10.82 -16.26 1.56
CA LEU A 420 10.38 -14.87 1.46
C LEU A 420 11.00 -14.00 2.56
N PHE A 421 11.67 -12.93 2.14
CA PHE A 421 12.31 -11.94 3.00
C PHE A 421 11.80 -10.53 2.71
N PHE A 422 11.89 -9.68 3.73
CA PHE A 422 11.54 -8.27 3.68
C PHE A 422 12.76 -7.46 4.12
N ASN A 423 13.21 -6.50 3.29
CA ASN A 423 14.22 -5.50 3.66
C ASN A 423 13.50 -4.24 4.16
N GLY A 424 14.03 -3.56 5.18
CA GLY A 424 13.34 -2.42 5.78
C GLY A 424 13.96 -1.81 7.04
N ASP A 425 13.11 -1.04 7.72
CA ASP A 425 13.44 -0.24 8.90
C ASP A 425 12.58 -0.64 10.10
N ILE A 426 13.20 -0.87 11.27
CA ILE A 426 12.47 -1.08 12.52
C ILE A 426 12.24 0.27 13.21
N TYR A 427 10.99 0.56 13.57
CA TYR A 427 10.60 1.71 14.38
C TYR A 427 9.94 1.24 15.68
N LEU A 428 10.31 1.88 16.80
CA LEU A 428 9.66 1.71 18.09
C LEU A 428 8.66 2.84 18.32
N LYS A 429 7.37 2.50 18.46
CA LYS A 429 6.37 3.37 19.07
C LYS A 429 6.60 3.36 20.58
N ALA A 430 6.64 4.54 21.21
CA ALA A 430 6.61 4.65 22.66
C ALA A 430 5.56 5.71 23.06
N SER A 431 4.67 5.37 23.99
CA SER A 431 3.74 6.33 24.59
C SER A 431 4.40 7.02 25.78
N THR A 432 4.60 8.34 25.70
CA THR A 432 5.12 9.12 26.83
C THR A 432 4.07 9.27 27.94
N LYS A 433 4.49 9.62 29.16
CA LYS A 433 3.59 9.83 30.31
C LYS A 433 2.48 10.88 30.09
N ASN A 434 2.61 11.71 29.06
CA ASN A 434 1.66 12.77 28.71
C ASN A 434 0.71 12.35 27.58
N GLY A 435 0.67 11.07 27.19
CA GLY A 435 -0.12 10.55 26.07
C GLY A 435 0.43 10.90 24.68
N LYS A 436 1.44 11.78 24.58
CA LYS A 436 2.14 12.06 23.32
C LYS A 436 2.92 10.82 22.89
N ILE A 437 2.62 10.33 21.69
CA ILE A 437 3.36 9.27 21.01
C ILE A 437 4.68 9.85 20.49
N SER A 438 5.77 9.13 20.73
CA SER A 438 7.07 9.32 20.07
C SER A 438 7.41 8.07 19.27
N TRP A 439 8.08 8.24 18.13
CA TRP A 439 8.67 7.16 17.37
C TRP A 439 10.19 7.31 17.36
N SER A 440 10.91 6.20 17.28
CA SER A 440 12.36 6.17 17.08
C SER A 440 12.74 5.01 16.17
N ARG A 441 13.46 5.30 15.08
CA ARG A 441 14.13 4.28 14.25
C ARG A 441 15.15 3.53 15.14
N LEU A 442 15.15 2.20 15.07
CA LEU A 442 16.06 1.35 15.85
C LEU A 442 17.29 0.87 15.03
N ASN A 443 17.29 1.07 13.71
CA ASN A 443 18.43 0.74 12.86
C ASN A 443 19.67 1.57 13.22
N GLU A 444 20.86 0.98 13.05
CA GLU A 444 22.09 1.74 12.83
C GLU A 444 21.95 2.60 11.56
N GLU A 445 22.51 3.82 11.53
CA GLU A 445 22.19 4.82 10.50
C GLU A 445 22.44 4.35 9.06
N ASP A 446 23.52 3.58 8.85
CA ASP A 446 23.96 3.04 7.55
C ASP A 446 23.31 1.68 7.19
N ARG A 447 22.64 0.97 8.12
CA ARG A 447 22.17 -0.43 7.95
C ARG A 447 20.69 -0.58 7.60
N GLU A 448 20.40 -1.51 6.70
CA GLU A 448 19.04 -2.03 6.44
C GLU A 448 18.82 -3.37 7.14
N TYR A 449 17.60 -3.63 7.63
CA TYR A 449 17.27 -4.82 8.41
C TYR A 449 16.44 -5.80 7.58
N PHE A 450 16.64 -7.09 7.81
CA PHE A 450 16.01 -8.18 7.08
C PHE A 450 15.19 -9.04 8.02
N ILE A 451 13.94 -9.35 7.67
CA ILE A 451 13.05 -10.24 8.43
C ILE A 451 12.37 -11.27 7.52
N GLU A 452 12.01 -12.42 8.10
CA GLU A 452 11.21 -13.45 7.46
C GLU A 452 9.70 -13.22 7.65
N LEU A 453 8.87 -13.79 6.76
CA LEU A 453 7.40 -13.71 6.83
C LEU A 453 6.81 -14.08 8.21
N LYS A 454 7.42 -15.05 8.91
CA LYS A 454 7.00 -15.53 10.26
C LYS A 454 7.13 -14.48 11.37
N GLU A 455 7.92 -13.42 11.13
CA GLU A 455 8.17 -12.33 12.08
C GLU A 455 7.16 -11.18 11.92
N ILE A 456 6.26 -11.27 10.93
CA ILE A 456 5.22 -10.29 10.66
C ILE A 456 3.89 -10.74 11.29
N SER A 457 3.32 -9.93 12.17
CA SER A 457 1.99 -10.14 12.77
C SER A 457 0.84 -9.68 11.87
N GLY A 458 1.12 -8.87 10.85
CA GLY A 458 0.14 -8.23 9.96
C GLY A 458 0.34 -6.72 9.90
N ARG A 459 -0.52 -6.02 9.17
CA ARG A 459 -0.46 -4.56 8.99
C ARG A 459 -0.53 -3.82 10.33
N TYR A 460 0.08 -2.64 10.36
CA TYR A 460 -0.11 -1.65 11.40
C TYR A 460 -1.20 -0.64 10.98
N TYR A 461 -2.18 -0.40 11.84
CA TYR A 461 -3.27 0.56 11.62
C TYR A 461 -3.24 1.60 12.74
N ASP A 462 -3.04 2.88 12.43
CA ASP A 462 -3.00 3.92 13.49
C ASP A 462 -4.39 4.24 14.08
N THR A 463 -5.48 3.85 13.37
CA THR A 463 -6.86 3.82 13.88
C THR A 463 -7.13 2.64 14.83
N HIS A 464 -6.37 1.55 14.71
CA HIS A 464 -6.54 0.32 15.49
C HIS A 464 -5.21 -0.17 16.10
N PRO A 465 -4.47 0.69 16.84
CA PRO A 465 -3.13 0.39 17.34
C PRO A 465 -3.12 -0.65 18.46
N PHE A 466 -4.29 -1.12 18.88
CA PHE A 466 -4.51 -2.14 19.92
C PHE A 466 -4.64 -3.56 19.35
N ILE A 467 -4.54 -3.76 18.03
CA ILE A 467 -4.52 -5.12 17.45
C ILE A 467 -3.21 -5.80 17.84
N ASP A 468 -3.31 -6.78 18.76
CA ASP A 468 -2.23 -7.56 19.34
C ASP A 468 -2.00 -8.91 18.61
N LYS A 469 -3.01 -9.40 17.88
CA LYS A 469 -3.01 -10.71 17.23
C LYS A 469 -2.08 -10.78 16.01
N SER A 470 -1.50 -11.96 15.78
CA SER A 470 -0.71 -12.27 14.59
C SER A 470 -1.56 -12.99 13.52
N MET A 471 -1.18 -12.85 12.25
CA MET A 471 -1.70 -13.65 11.15
C MET A 471 -1.04 -15.04 11.15
N GLU A 472 -1.84 -16.10 11.19
CA GLU A 472 -1.36 -17.49 11.20
C GLU A 472 -1.32 -18.06 9.78
N VAL A 473 -0.34 -17.60 8.98
CA VAL A 473 -0.15 -18.04 7.59
C VAL A 473 0.63 -19.35 7.53
N GLU A 474 0.09 -20.33 6.81
CA GLU A 474 0.57 -21.71 6.73
C GLU A 474 0.84 -22.16 5.28
N GLU A 475 0.07 -21.67 4.30
CA GLU A 475 0.04 -22.18 2.93
C GLU A 475 0.40 -21.08 1.90
N VAL A 476 1.20 -21.42 0.89
CA VAL A 476 1.44 -20.57 -0.28
C VAL A 476 0.52 -20.99 -1.43
N ILE A 477 -0.19 -20.03 -2.03
CA ILE A 477 -1.13 -20.28 -3.13
C ILE A 477 -0.90 -19.30 -4.29
N SER A 478 -1.38 -19.65 -5.48
CA SER A 478 -1.41 -18.74 -6.63
C SER A 478 -2.49 -17.65 -6.49
N PHE A 479 -2.35 -16.57 -7.27
CA PHE A 479 -3.39 -15.54 -7.41
C PHE A 479 -4.75 -16.13 -7.86
N ASN A 480 -4.74 -17.13 -8.74
CA ASN A 480 -5.98 -17.75 -9.23
C ASN A 480 -6.67 -18.58 -8.13
N GLU A 481 -5.91 -19.32 -7.31
CA GLU A 481 -6.45 -20.01 -6.14
C GLU A 481 -6.97 -19.02 -5.09
N ARG A 482 -6.25 -17.91 -4.87
CA ARG A 482 -6.69 -16.82 -3.98
C ARG A 482 -8.03 -16.24 -4.43
N LYS A 483 -8.20 -15.99 -5.73
CA LYS A 483 -9.47 -15.57 -6.32
C LYS A 483 -10.57 -16.64 -6.15
N ASN A 484 -10.28 -17.90 -6.45
CA ASN A 484 -11.24 -19.00 -6.29
C ASN A 484 -11.72 -19.16 -4.84
N LEU A 485 -10.89 -18.87 -3.84
CA LEU A 485 -11.29 -18.87 -2.42
C LEU A 485 -12.25 -17.72 -2.08
N LEU A 486 -12.04 -16.52 -2.64
CA LEU A 486 -12.91 -15.35 -2.46
C LEU A 486 -14.28 -15.53 -3.13
N GLU A 487 -14.34 -16.31 -4.21
CA GLU A 487 -15.55 -16.62 -4.96
C GLU A 487 -16.36 -17.81 -4.40
N ILE A 488 -15.94 -18.41 -3.26
CA ILE A 488 -16.72 -19.45 -2.58
C ILE A 488 -18.02 -18.85 -2.01
N GLN A 489 -19.16 -19.39 -2.45
CA GLN A 489 -20.50 -19.01 -1.99
C GLN A 489 -21.37 -20.26 -1.84
N GLU A 490 -21.91 -20.53 -0.65
CA GLU A 490 -22.83 -21.66 -0.42
C GLU A 490 -24.15 -21.54 -1.21
N THR A 491 -24.57 -20.30 -1.51
CA THR A 491 -25.76 -19.99 -2.31
C THR A 491 -25.76 -20.65 -3.70
N ASN A 492 -24.57 -21.04 -4.20
CA ASN A 492 -24.41 -21.61 -5.53
C ASN A 492 -24.44 -23.16 -5.51
N LYS A 493 -24.42 -23.78 -4.33
CA LYS A 493 -24.43 -25.26 -4.16
C LYS A 493 -25.83 -25.84 -3.88
N THR A 494 -26.81 -25.01 -3.55
CA THR A 494 -28.21 -25.43 -3.38
C THR A 494 -29.15 -24.62 -4.26
N THR A 495 -29.91 -25.33 -5.11
CA THR A 495 -30.73 -24.76 -6.18
C THR A 495 -31.78 -23.77 -5.68
N LYS A 496 -31.74 -22.53 -6.17
CA LYS A 496 -32.82 -21.52 -6.13
C LYS A 496 -33.44 -21.25 -4.73
N ARG A 497 -32.71 -20.51 -3.88
CA ARG A 497 -33.30 -19.52 -2.94
C ARG A 497 -32.23 -18.59 -2.36
N SER A 498 -31.96 -17.48 -3.04
CA SER A 498 -31.17 -16.37 -2.47
C SER A 498 -31.97 -15.64 -1.38
N ILE A 499 -31.28 -14.85 -0.55
CA ILE A 499 -31.90 -14.10 0.56
C ILE A 499 -32.77 -12.93 0.08
N ALA A 500 -32.63 -12.51 -1.18
CA ALA A 500 -33.21 -11.29 -1.73
C ALA A 500 -34.54 -11.49 -2.52
N SER A 501 -35.29 -12.58 -2.28
CA SER A 501 -36.43 -12.96 -3.16
C SER A 501 -37.60 -13.70 -2.48
N ASP A 502 -37.98 -13.33 -1.27
CA ASP A 502 -39.22 -13.80 -0.62
C ASP A 502 -40.17 -12.59 -0.38
N ASP A 503 -40.81 -12.10 -1.45
CA ASP A 503 -41.90 -11.10 -1.41
C ASP A 503 -43.26 -11.76 -1.05
N PRO A 504 -44.16 -11.07 -0.30
CA PRO A 504 -45.38 -11.68 0.23
C PRO A 504 -46.56 -11.67 -0.74
N LEU A 505 -46.65 -12.67 -1.63
CA LEU A 505 -47.81 -12.85 -2.52
C LEU A 505 -49.01 -13.57 -1.86
N ASP A 506 -49.89 -12.72 -1.32
CA ASP A 506 -51.36 -12.66 -1.48
C ASP A 506 -52.25 -13.94 -1.42
N THR A 507 -53.50 -13.75 -0.95
CA THR A 507 -54.47 -14.80 -0.62
C THR A 507 -55.64 -14.89 -1.59
N SER A 508 -55.85 -16.05 -2.26
CA SER A 508 -57.10 -16.31 -3.02
C SER A 508 -57.57 -17.78 -3.10
N THR A 509 -58.69 -18.02 -2.41
CA THR A 509 -59.82 -18.97 -2.66
C THR A 509 -59.73 -20.27 -3.50
N LYS A 510 -60.04 -21.40 -2.81
CA LYS A 510 -61.03 -22.49 -3.14
C LYS A 510 -60.89 -23.41 -4.41
N LYS A 511 -60.44 -24.66 -4.18
CA LYS A 511 -61.12 -26.00 -4.30
C LYS A 511 -62.22 -26.27 -5.38
N PRO A 512 -62.54 -27.55 -5.80
CA PRO A 512 -61.87 -28.88 -5.58
C PRO A 512 -61.98 -29.91 -6.79
N LYS A 513 -61.84 -31.24 -6.51
CA LYS A 513 -62.22 -32.46 -7.33
C LYS A 513 -61.27 -32.84 -8.49
N VAL A 514 -61.01 -34.10 -8.93
CA VAL A 514 -61.46 -35.53 -8.68
C VAL A 514 -60.20 -36.45 -8.73
N ARG A 515 -59.83 -37.26 -7.71
CA ARG A 515 -60.09 -38.72 -7.43
C ARG A 515 -59.36 -39.77 -8.32
N ASN A 516 -59.09 -40.94 -7.70
CA ASN A 516 -58.50 -42.22 -8.17
C ASN A 516 -56.96 -42.27 -8.11
N GLU A 517 -56.29 -43.23 -7.45
CA GLU A 517 -56.36 -44.71 -7.45
C GLU A 517 -55.68 -45.34 -8.70
N ASN A 518 -54.84 -46.39 -8.64
CA ASN A 518 -54.37 -47.22 -7.51
C ASN A 518 -53.06 -47.98 -7.86
N VAL A 519 -52.60 -48.88 -6.97
CA VAL A 519 -51.56 -49.94 -7.19
C VAL A 519 -50.08 -49.54 -7.31
N SER A 520 -49.32 -49.82 -6.24
CA SER A 520 -47.95 -50.38 -6.31
C SER A 520 -48.06 -51.90 -6.06
N PRO A 521 -47.12 -52.78 -6.50
CA PRO A 521 -45.97 -53.06 -5.61
C PRO A 521 -44.68 -53.68 -6.24
N GLN A 522 -43.53 -53.45 -5.58
CA GLN A 522 -42.41 -54.42 -5.41
C GLN A 522 -41.58 -54.84 -6.68
N LYS A 523 -40.36 -55.39 -6.62
CA LYS A 523 -39.28 -55.47 -5.59
C LYS A 523 -37.96 -55.89 -6.26
N LYS A 524 -36.83 -55.43 -5.68
CA LYS A 524 -35.51 -56.11 -5.66
C LYS A 524 -34.81 -56.37 -7.02
N ALA A 525 -33.55 -56.80 -7.06
CA ALA A 525 -32.32 -56.43 -6.32
C ALA A 525 -31.15 -57.30 -6.84
N LEU A 526 -29.89 -56.82 -6.68
CA LEU A 526 -28.66 -57.62 -6.83
C LEU A 526 -28.40 -58.16 -8.28
N GLN A 527 -27.19 -58.51 -8.72
CA GLN A 527 -25.82 -58.16 -8.32
C GLN A 527 -24.87 -58.39 -9.53
N HIS A 528 -23.56 -58.21 -9.31
CA HIS A 528 -22.41 -58.89 -9.98
C HIS A 528 -22.68 -59.78 -11.22
N SER A 529 -21.90 -59.80 -12.30
CA SER A 529 -20.65 -59.17 -12.77
C SER A 529 -20.07 -60.13 -13.81
N HIS A 530 -19.38 -59.69 -14.87
CA HIS A 530 -18.34 -60.52 -15.52
C HIS A 530 -17.35 -59.63 -16.29
N PRO A 531 -16.04 -59.96 -16.32
CA PRO A 531 -15.02 -59.27 -17.12
C PRO A 531 -14.78 -59.99 -18.48
N LEU A 532 -13.63 -59.72 -19.12
CA LEU A 532 -13.13 -60.17 -20.43
C LEU A 532 -13.54 -59.26 -21.61
N ASP A 533 -12.72 -59.06 -22.67
CA ASP A 533 -11.25 -59.06 -22.82
C ASP A 533 -10.89 -58.42 -24.20
N MET A 534 -9.59 -58.37 -24.54
CA MET A 534 -9.02 -58.34 -25.89
C MET A 534 -9.17 -57.10 -26.81
N ASN A 535 -8.12 -56.29 -26.78
CA ASN A 535 -7.13 -56.14 -27.86
C ASN A 535 -7.40 -55.33 -29.17
N SER A 536 -6.53 -54.33 -29.38
CA SER A 536 -5.97 -53.85 -30.68
C SER A 536 -6.88 -53.31 -31.81
N LYS A 537 -6.62 -52.06 -32.24
CA LYS A 537 -5.78 -51.81 -33.43
C LYS A 537 -5.46 -50.31 -33.64
N GLU A 538 -4.42 -50.06 -34.42
CA GLU A 538 -3.99 -48.74 -34.89
C GLU A 538 -4.87 -48.22 -36.04
N VAL A 539 -4.90 -46.90 -36.23
CA VAL A 539 -4.48 -46.19 -37.48
C VAL A 539 -4.46 -44.69 -37.17
N GLY A 540 -3.38 -44.00 -37.55
CA GLY A 540 -3.24 -42.55 -37.34
C GLY A 540 -3.78 -41.71 -38.50
N ILE A 541 -4.33 -40.53 -38.22
CA ILE A 541 -4.64 -39.49 -39.21
C ILE A 541 -4.12 -38.14 -38.70
N VAL A 542 -3.33 -37.45 -39.52
CA VAL A 542 -2.83 -36.10 -39.24
C VAL A 542 -3.85 -35.05 -39.69
N LYS A 543 -4.37 -34.26 -38.74
CA LYS A 543 -4.92 -32.91 -38.96
C LYS A 543 -4.46 -32.03 -37.80
N GLN A 544 -3.53 -31.10 -38.04
CA GLN A 544 -3.72 -29.78 -38.65
C GLN A 544 -4.27 -28.77 -37.65
N LYS A 545 -3.39 -27.85 -37.25
CA LYS A 545 -3.63 -26.80 -36.25
C LYS A 545 -4.51 -25.69 -36.84
N VAL A 546 -5.63 -25.41 -36.20
CA VAL A 546 -6.46 -24.21 -36.42
C VAL A 546 -6.95 -23.74 -35.06
N ASP A 547 -6.64 -22.52 -34.67
CA ASP A 547 -6.97 -21.99 -33.35
C ASP A 547 -8.44 -21.49 -33.29
N PRO A 548 -9.27 -21.97 -32.35
CA PRO A 548 -10.58 -21.38 -32.11
C PRO A 548 -10.41 -20.11 -31.27
N LEU A 549 -10.78 -18.94 -31.81
CA LEU A 549 -10.91 -17.71 -31.01
C LEU A 549 -11.97 -17.92 -29.93
N VAL A 550 -11.55 -17.92 -28.66
CA VAL A 550 -12.45 -17.76 -27.52
C VAL A 550 -12.38 -16.31 -27.07
N ILE A 551 -13.30 -15.50 -27.56
CA ILE A 551 -13.52 -14.13 -27.07
C ILE A 551 -14.17 -14.25 -25.69
N SER A 552 -13.34 -14.30 -24.66
CA SER A 552 -13.78 -14.20 -23.26
C SER A 552 -14.07 -12.73 -22.93
N PRO A 553 -15.19 -12.40 -22.26
CA PRO A 553 -15.56 -11.00 -22.00
C PRO A 553 -14.53 -10.31 -21.10
N THR A 554 -14.01 -9.18 -21.59
CA THR A 554 -13.01 -8.35 -20.88
C THR A 554 -13.62 -7.76 -19.61
N ILE A 555 -13.13 -8.19 -18.45
CA ILE A 555 -13.37 -7.53 -17.17
C ILE A 555 -12.20 -6.56 -16.91
N PRO A 556 -12.41 -5.24 -16.90
CA PRO A 556 -11.32 -4.27 -16.85
C PRO A 556 -10.81 -4.05 -15.42
N PHE A 557 -9.75 -4.76 -15.03
CA PHE A 557 -8.99 -4.50 -13.80
C PHE A 557 -7.50 -4.82 -13.99
N LEU A 558 -6.69 -3.80 -14.30
CA LEU A 558 -5.33 -3.56 -13.78
C LEU A 558 -4.68 -2.34 -14.48
N GLU A 559 -5.28 -1.16 -14.27
CA GLU A 559 -4.60 0.14 -14.47
C GLU A 559 -4.79 0.99 -13.20
N GLU A 560 -4.21 0.54 -12.07
CA GLU A 560 -3.85 1.46 -10.98
C GLU A 560 -2.51 2.12 -11.36
N SER A 561 -2.57 3.17 -12.17
CA SER A 561 -1.50 4.19 -12.18
C SER A 561 -1.43 4.88 -10.82
N ASP A 562 -0.30 5.53 -10.51
CA ASP A 562 -0.08 6.26 -9.25
C ASP A 562 -1.22 7.26 -8.92
N ASP A 563 -1.37 7.63 -7.64
CA ASP A 563 -2.41 8.52 -7.06
C ASP A 563 -2.40 9.97 -7.63
N GLU A 564 -2.60 10.16 -8.94
CA GLU A 564 -3.01 11.43 -9.56
C GLU A 564 -4.53 11.48 -9.75
N ILE A 565 -5.13 12.60 -9.34
CA ILE A 565 -6.59 12.80 -9.40
C ILE A 565 -6.95 13.30 -10.81
N SER A 566 -7.44 12.41 -11.67
CA SER A 566 -8.08 12.79 -12.92
C SER A 566 -9.49 13.34 -12.67
N GLU A 567 -9.61 14.66 -12.64
CA GLU A 567 -10.82 15.31 -13.15
C GLU A 567 -10.88 15.12 -14.69
N VAL A 568 -12.08 15.12 -15.28
CA VAL A 568 -12.44 14.54 -16.61
C VAL A 568 -12.72 13.03 -16.51
N ASP A 569 -13.90 12.50 -16.86
CA ASP A 569 -14.79 12.94 -17.94
C ASP A 569 -16.30 12.91 -17.61
N GLY A 570 -17.06 13.74 -18.32
CA GLY A 570 -18.48 14.02 -18.05
C GLY A 570 -19.40 13.82 -19.24
N LYS A 571 -19.31 12.69 -19.98
CA LYS A 571 -20.27 12.28 -21.03
C LYS A 571 -20.06 10.84 -21.53
N LEU A 572 -20.59 9.83 -20.84
CA LEU A 572 -20.62 8.44 -21.37
C LEU A 572 -21.78 7.57 -20.83
N PHE A 573 -23.01 8.09 -20.80
CA PHE A 573 -24.16 7.35 -20.22
C PHE A 573 -25.50 7.51 -20.96
N GLU A 574 -25.50 7.82 -22.26
CA GLU A 574 -26.72 8.12 -23.04
C GLU A 574 -26.79 7.38 -24.40
N MET A 575 -26.14 6.21 -24.53
CA MET A 575 -26.10 5.45 -25.80
C MET A 575 -26.35 3.92 -25.69
N LEU A 576 -26.81 3.41 -24.54
CA LEU A 576 -27.18 1.98 -24.38
C LEU A 576 -28.65 1.77 -23.98
N SER A 577 -29.52 2.70 -24.37
CA SER A 577 -30.98 2.60 -24.24
C SER A 577 -31.70 2.80 -25.58
N ASN A 578 -31.25 2.09 -26.63
CA ASN A 578 -32.01 1.83 -27.86
C ASN A 578 -31.36 0.72 -28.72
N ASN A 579 -31.85 -0.51 -28.61
CA ASN A 579 -32.33 -1.34 -29.74
C ASN A 579 -32.53 -2.81 -29.33
N SER A 580 -33.77 -3.27 -29.52
CA SER A 580 -34.23 -4.67 -29.71
C SER A 580 -33.63 -5.78 -28.83
#